data_AF-A0A2G9S6G8-F1
#
_entry.id   AF-A0A2G9S6G8-F1
#
_cell.length_a   1.000
_cell.length_b   1.000
_cell.length_c   1.000
_cell.angle_alpha   90.00
_cell.angle_beta   90.00
_cell.angle_gamma   90.00
#
_symmetry.space_group_name_H-M   'P 1'
#
loop_
_entity.id
_entity.type
_entity.pdbx_description
1 polymer ?
#
loop_
_entity_poly.entity_id
_entity_poly.type
_entity_poly.pdbx_seq_one_letter_code
_entity_poly.pdbx_strand_id
1 'polypeptide(L)'
;MQVQRPEKAVPNVMNLVEADYSYWTLAYAISQQGARKLVAAEPLNKMLPVDEFLPVMYNKHPVDTYMEFYHPRDLKAFSAEPLLLYPTHYTGQVGYFSDTETSTIWDNETVSTDWDRRYSGKTRQQGEIHTDAQNTEALSPQATLDASSRDEL
;
A
#
# COMPACT_ATOMS: atom_id res chain seq x y z
N MET A 1 1.18 -9.47 -1.43
CA MET A 1 1.52 -9.50 -2.86
C MET A 1 2.35 -8.26 -3.12
N GLN A 2 3.66 -8.31 -2.83
CA GLN A 2 4.56 -7.41 -3.55
C GLN A 2 4.80 -8.07 -4.89
N VAL A 3 4.62 -7.32 -5.96
CA VAL A 3 4.64 -7.85 -7.31
C VAL A 3 6.02 -8.46 -7.57
N GLN A 4 6.09 -9.56 -8.31
CA GLN A 4 7.35 -10.17 -8.81
C GLN A 4 8.18 -9.22 -9.71
N ARG A 5 7.72 -7.98 -9.90
CA ARG A 5 8.32 -6.96 -10.75
C ARG A 5 8.45 -5.68 -9.93
N PRO A 6 9.56 -4.95 -10.07
CA PRO A 6 9.73 -3.65 -9.42
C PRO A 6 8.61 -2.70 -9.84
N GLU A 7 8.15 -1.89 -8.87
CA GLU A 7 7.20 -0.82 -9.13
C GLU A 7 7.79 0.18 -10.12
N LYS A 8 6.92 0.90 -10.85
CA LYS A 8 7.38 1.79 -11.91
C LYS A 8 7.85 3.11 -11.30
N ALA A 9 9.12 3.45 -11.51
CA ALA A 9 9.72 4.73 -11.13
C ALA A 9 8.92 5.93 -11.66
N VAL A 10 8.83 6.99 -10.84
CA VAL A 10 8.38 8.31 -11.31
C VAL A 10 9.58 9.06 -11.88
N PRO A 11 9.57 9.44 -13.17
CA PRO A 11 10.71 10.08 -13.80
C PRO A 11 11.12 11.37 -13.09
N ASN A 12 12.42 11.53 -12.86
CA ASN A 12 13.03 12.69 -12.24
C ASN A 12 12.65 12.95 -10.77
N VAL A 13 12.05 11.97 -10.07
CA VAL A 13 11.75 12.08 -8.64
C VAL A 13 12.45 10.93 -7.91
N MET A 14 13.35 11.26 -6.98
CA MET A 14 14.01 10.25 -6.17
C MET A 14 13.04 9.58 -5.21
N ASN A 15 13.22 8.28 -5.03
CA ASN A 15 12.51 7.45 -4.05
C ASN A 15 10.99 7.48 -4.21
N LEU A 16 10.48 7.66 -5.43
CA LEU A 16 9.06 7.70 -5.73
C LEU A 16 8.71 6.79 -6.90
N VAL A 17 7.70 5.95 -6.69
CA VAL A 17 7.14 5.04 -7.70
C VAL A 17 5.64 5.23 -7.84
N GLU A 18 5.08 4.81 -8.98
CA GLU A 18 3.65 4.54 -9.10
C GLU A 18 3.27 3.43 -8.13
N ALA A 19 2.35 3.71 -7.22
CA ALA A 19 1.97 2.73 -6.19
C ALA A 19 1.31 1.51 -6.84
N ASP A 20 1.69 0.33 -6.35
CA ASP A 20 0.92 -0.89 -6.54
C ASP A 20 -0.08 -1.09 -5.40
N TYR A 21 -0.49 -2.33 -5.12
CA TYR A 21 -1.43 -2.64 -4.05
C TYR A 21 -0.99 -2.13 -2.67
N SER A 22 -1.76 -1.22 -2.07
CA SER A 22 -1.46 -0.60 -0.79
C SER A 22 -2.08 -1.36 0.39
N TYR A 23 -1.30 -2.22 1.05
CA TYR A 23 -1.72 -2.89 2.28
C TYR A 23 -1.74 -1.92 3.48
N TRP A 24 -2.67 -2.16 4.42
CA TRP A 24 -2.82 -1.49 5.74
C TRP A 24 -3.09 0.01 5.73
N THR A 25 -2.65 0.74 4.69
CA THR A 25 -2.87 2.18 4.53
C THR A 25 -2.46 3.00 5.76
N LEU A 26 -1.38 2.57 6.45
CA LEU A 26 -0.95 3.10 7.75
C LEU A 26 -0.68 4.61 7.75
N ALA A 27 -0.07 5.10 6.68
CA ALA A 27 0.28 6.50 6.52
C ALA A 27 0.13 6.90 5.05
N TYR A 28 -0.64 7.95 4.80
CA TYR A 28 -0.80 8.52 3.47
C TYR A 28 -1.08 10.02 3.56
N ALA A 29 -0.75 10.73 2.48
CA ALA A 29 -1.18 12.10 2.26
C ALA A 29 -2.09 12.13 1.03
N ILE A 30 -3.12 12.96 1.07
CA ILE A 30 -4.07 13.10 -0.03
C ILE A 30 -4.25 14.57 -0.41
N SER A 31 -4.26 14.85 -1.71
CA SER A 31 -4.59 16.18 -2.21
C SER A 31 -6.09 16.43 -2.13
N GLN A 32 -6.52 17.70 -2.11
CA GLN A 32 -7.94 18.03 -2.19
C GLN A 32 -8.61 17.42 -3.44
N GLN A 33 -7.91 17.39 -4.57
CA GLN A 33 -8.41 16.77 -5.80
C GLN A 33 -8.60 15.26 -5.63
N GLY A 34 -7.62 14.57 -5.03
CA GLY A 34 -7.72 13.13 -4.72
C GLY A 34 -8.91 12.83 -3.81
N ALA A 35 -9.10 13.61 -2.75
CA ALA A 35 -10.21 13.45 -1.83
C ALA A 35 -11.57 13.62 -2.55
N ARG A 36 -11.69 14.62 -3.44
CA ARG A 36 -12.91 14.80 -4.24
C ARG A 36 -13.20 13.61 -5.16
N LYS A 37 -12.17 13.01 -5.77
CA LYS A 37 -12.32 11.80 -6.60
C LYS A 37 -12.83 10.61 -5.79
N LEU A 38 -12.27 10.40 -4.59
CA LEU A 38 -12.71 9.32 -3.70
C LEU A 38 -14.17 9.48 -3.27
N VAL A 39 -14.58 10.71 -2.90
CA VAL A 39 -15.98 10.98 -2.50
C VAL A 39 -16.94 10.85 -3.70
N ALA A 40 -16.53 11.29 -4.88
CA ALA A 40 -17.34 11.19 -6.10
C ALA A 40 -17.62 9.74 -6.53
N ALA A 41 -16.86 8.76 -6.04
CA ALA A 41 -17.12 7.34 -6.26
C ALA A 41 -18.27 6.78 -5.40
N GLU A 42 -18.88 7.60 -4.54
CA GLU A 42 -19.98 7.26 -3.63
C GLU A 42 -19.70 6.03 -2.73
N PRO A 43 -18.58 6.01 -1.99
CA PRO A 43 -18.15 4.81 -1.25
C PRO A 43 -19.08 4.44 -0.08
N LEU A 44 -19.85 5.39 0.47
CA LEU A 44 -20.70 5.16 1.65
C LEU A 44 -21.87 4.21 1.36
N ASN A 45 -22.33 4.12 0.12
CA ASN A 45 -23.44 3.25 -0.27
C ASN A 45 -23.00 1.82 -0.67
N LYS A 46 -21.68 1.60 -0.74
CA LYS A 46 -21.03 0.37 -1.19
C LYS A 46 -19.67 0.29 -0.50
N MET A 47 -19.67 0.07 0.80
CA MET A 47 -18.45 0.19 1.60
C MET A 47 -17.49 -0.98 1.33
N LEU A 48 -16.21 -0.64 1.13
CA LEU A 48 -15.09 -1.58 1.17
C LEU A 48 -14.09 -1.11 2.23
N PRO A 49 -13.32 -2.04 2.84
CA PRO A 49 -12.14 -1.67 3.62
C PRO A 49 -11.23 -0.73 2.82
N VAL A 50 -10.60 0.24 3.50
CA VAL A 50 -9.85 1.31 2.84
C VAL A 50 -8.68 0.79 2.00
N ASP A 51 -8.02 -0.28 2.45
CA ASP A 51 -6.91 -0.94 1.77
C ASP A 51 -7.34 -1.82 0.59
N GLU A 52 -8.64 -2.05 0.40
CA GLU A 52 -9.23 -2.63 -0.81
C GLU A 52 -9.79 -1.52 -1.72
N PHE A 53 -10.43 -0.50 -1.13
CA PHE A 53 -11.03 0.62 -1.86
C PHE A 53 -10.00 1.49 -2.60
N LEU A 54 -8.89 1.85 -1.95
CA LEU A 54 -7.88 2.70 -2.58
C LEU A 54 -7.28 2.03 -3.83
N PRO A 55 -6.77 0.77 -3.79
CA PRO A 55 -6.26 0.10 -4.99
C PRO A 55 -7.30 -0.03 -6.09
N VAL A 56 -8.60 -0.16 -5.77
CA VAL A 56 -9.65 -0.08 -6.80
C VAL A 56 -9.59 1.28 -7.49
N MET A 57 -9.58 2.38 -6.74
CA MET A 57 -9.65 3.73 -7.29
C MET A 57 -8.46 4.14 -8.18
N TYR A 58 -7.30 3.49 -8.02
CA TYR A 58 -6.11 3.70 -8.87
C TYR A 58 -5.76 2.49 -9.77
N ASN A 59 -6.70 1.56 -10.00
CA ASN A 59 -6.60 0.40 -10.89
C ASN A 59 -5.44 -0.57 -10.59
N LYS A 60 -5.20 -0.87 -9.31
CA LYS A 60 -4.20 -1.85 -8.85
C LYS A 60 -4.80 -2.94 -7.98
N HIS A 61 -6.12 -3.04 -7.91
CA HIS A 61 -6.79 -4.11 -7.17
C HIS A 61 -6.73 -5.44 -7.96
N PRO A 62 -6.41 -6.59 -7.33
CA PRO A 62 -6.27 -7.87 -8.03
C PRO A 62 -7.60 -8.58 -8.28
N VAL A 63 -8.68 -8.12 -7.64
CA VAL A 63 -10.03 -8.71 -7.78
C VAL A 63 -10.89 -7.83 -8.68
N ASP A 64 -11.15 -8.28 -9.90
CA ASP A 64 -11.93 -7.55 -10.91
C ASP A 64 -13.36 -7.23 -10.43
N THR A 65 -14.01 -8.16 -9.73
CA THR A 65 -15.38 -7.97 -9.22
C THR A 65 -15.50 -6.72 -8.34
N TYR A 66 -14.47 -6.37 -7.56
CA TYR A 66 -14.52 -5.16 -6.73
C TYR A 66 -14.41 -3.90 -7.59
N MET A 67 -13.63 -3.96 -8.68
CA MET A 67 -13.42 -2.83 -9.57
C MET A 67 -14.69 -2.42 -10.32
N GLU A 68 -15.56 -3.37 -10.67
CA GLU A 68 -16.82 -3.13 -11.40
C GLU A 68 -17.74 -2.12 -10.73
N PHE A 69 -17.69 -2.01 -9.40
CA PHE A 69 -18.59 -1.15 -8.64
C PHE A 69 -18.16 0.32 -8.57
N TYR A 70 -16.92 0.66 -8.92
CA TYR A 70 -16.39 2.01 -8.74
C TYR A 70 -15.87 2.62 -10.02
N HIS A 71 -16.41 3.78 -10.37
CA HIS A 71 -16.03 4.57 -11.53
C HIS A 71 -16.28 6.07 -11.23
N PRO A 72 -15.48 7.00 -11.80
CA PRO A 72 -14.26 6.76 -12.56
C PRO A 72 -13.06 6.41 -11.65
N ARG A 73 -12.21 5.48 -12.10
CA ARG A 73 -10.97 5.06 -11.41
C ARG A 73 -9.77 5.82 -11.94
N ASP A 74 -9.74 7.13 -11.72
CA ASP A 74 -8.72 8.03 -12.25
C ASP A 74 -7.82 8.64 -11.15
N LEU A 75 -7.79 8.00 -9.97
CA LEU A 75 -6.91 8.40 -8.89
C LEU A 75 -5.46 8.06 -9.25
N LYS A 76 -4.54 9.01 -9.02
CA LYS A 76 -3.10 8.76 -9.11
C LYS A 76 -2.58 8.47 -7.72
N ALA A 77 -1.85 7.37 -7.58
CA ALA A 77 -1.25 6.95 -6.32
C ALA A 77 0.26 6.73 -6.51
N PHE A 78 1.01 7.11 -5.48
CA PHE A 78 2.46 7.00 -5.47
C PHE A 78 2.91 6.40 -4.14
N SER A 79 4.02 5.68 -4.16
CA SER A 79 4.64 5.09 -2.97
C SER A 79 6.11 5.53 -2.87
N ALA A 80 6.63 5.49 -1.65
CA ALA A 80 8.06 5.65 -1.42
C ALA A 80 8.79 4.35 -1.76
N GLU A 81 9.98 4.46 -2.35
CA GLU A 81 10.89 3.32 -2.54
C GLU A 81 12.31 3.70 -2.06
N PRO A 82 12.89 2.97 -1.09
CA PRO A 82 12.33 1.82 -0.40
C PRO A 82 11.18 2.25 0.53
N LEU A 83 10.37 1.29 1.01
CA LEU A 83 9.30 1.60 1.95
C LEU A 83 9.89 2.24 3.23
N LEU A 84 9.15 3.18 3.81
CA LEU A 84 9.56 3.86 5.03
C LEU A 84 9.28 3.04 6.30
N LEU A 85 8.30 2.15 6.23
CA LEU A 85 7.83 1.33 7.35
C LEU A 85 7.63 -0.10 6.87
N TYR A 86 8.00 -1.04 7.73
CA TYR A 86 7.87 -2.47 7.52
C TYR A 86 7.25 -3.10 8.75
N PRO A 87 6.44 -4.16 8.58
CA PRO A 87 6.02 -4.94 9.73
C PRO A 87 7.18 -5.69 10.35
N THR A 88 7.05 -5.94 11.65
CA THR A 88 7.92 -6.88 12.36
C THR A 88 7.63 -8.33 11.97
N HIS A 89 6.36 -8.65 11.70
CA HIS A 89 5.90 -9.97 11.26
C HIS A 89 4.82 -9.83 10.18
N TYR A 90 4.93 -10.61 9.13
CA TYR A 90 3.92 -10.74 8.08
C TYR A 90 2.89 -11.82 8.42
N THR A 91 1.71 -11.74 7.80
CA THR A 91 0.66 -12.76 7.94
C THR A 91 1.23 -14.15 7.65
N GLY A 92 0.99 -15.09 8.56
CA GLY A 92 1.49 -16.46 8.47
C GLY A 92 2.90 -16.70 9.01
N GLN A 93 3.65 -15.66 9.41
CA GLN A 93 4.91 -15.81 10.12
C GLN A 93 4.68 -16.22 11.58
N VAL A 94 5.63 -16.96 12.15
CA VAL A 94 5.61 -17.32 13.57
C VAL A 94 5.67 -16.04 14.41
N GLY A 95 4.74 -15.88 15.36
CA GLY A 95 4.65 -14.67 16.18
C GLY A 95 3.81 -13.54 15.56
N TYR A 96 3.26 -13.72 14.35
CA TYR A 96 2.28 -12.79 13.79
C TYR A 96 1.02 -12.76 14.65
N PHE A 97 0.56 -11.54 14.96
CA PHE A 97 -0.67 -11.27 15.69
C PHE A 97 -1.42 -10.12 15.01
N SER A 98 -2.73 -10.28 14.84
CA SER A 98 -3.62 -9.29 14.25
C SER A 98 -4.93 -9.26 15.02
N ASP A 99 -5.41 -8.06 15.31
CA ASP A 99 -6.70 -7.79 15.94
C ASP A 99 -7.84 -7.62 14.90
N THR A 100 -7.50 -7.52 13.62
CA THR A 100 -8.43 -7.24 12.51
C THR A 100 -8.63 -8.41 11.53
N GLU A 101 -7.67 -9.34 11.43
CA GLU A 101 -7.77 -10.48 10.49
C GLU A 101 -8.83 -11.52 10.92
N THR A 102 -9.11 -11.62 12.22
CA THR A 102 -10.06 -12.59 12.80
C THR A 102 -11.25 -11.92 13.50
N SER A 103 -11.65 -10.73 13.07
CA SER A 103 -12.81 -10.04 13.64
C SER A 103 -14.12 -10.67 13.17
N THR A 104 -15.07 -10.86 14.09
CA THR A 104 -16.42 -11.36 13.77
C THR A 104 -17.21 -10.36 12.92
N ILE A 105 -18.27 -10.85 12.25
CA ILE A 105 -19.19 -9.95 11.54
C ILE A 105 -19.82 -9.01 12.56
N TRP A 106 -19.86 -7.70 12.26
CA TRP A 106 -20.32 -6.65 13.18
C TRP A 106 -21.73 -6.89 13.75
N ASP A 107 -22.61 -7.56 13.00
CA ASP A 107 -23.97 -7.88 13.43
C ASP A 107 -24.15 -9.31 13.96
N ASN A 108 -23.11 -10.13 13.95
CA ASN A 108 -23.20 -11.53 14.35
C ASN A 108 -21.87 -12.13 14.85
N GLU A 109 -21.61 -11.97 16.15
CA GLU A 109 -20.43 -12.52 16.84
C GLU A 109 -20.39 -14.06 16.88
N THR A 110 -21.49 -14.74 16.54
CA THR A 110 -21.55 -16.21 16.56
C THR A 110 -20.99 -16.85 15.28
N VAL A 111 -20.77 -16.04 14.23
CA VAL A 111 -20.18 -16.51 12.97
C VAL A 111 -18.67 -16.37 13.06
N SER A 112 -17.98 -17.50 13.13
CA SER A 112 -16.51 -17.53 13.00
C SER A 112 -16.12 -17.05 11.60
N THR A 113 -15.27 -16.02 11.56
CA THR A 113 -14.77 -15.39 10.33
C THR A 113 -13.35 -15.82 9.98
N ASP A 114 -12.89 -16.95 10.51
CA ASP A 114 -11.59 -17.57 10.22
C ASP A 114 -11.51 -18.15 8.78
N TRP A 115 -12.22 -17.51 7.85
CA TRP A 115 -12.36 -17.84 6.43
C TRP A 115 -11.01 -17.80 5.70
N ASP A 116 -10.06 -17.00 6.19
CA ASP A 116 -8.79 -16.71 5.52
C ASP A 116 -7.60 -17.62 5.89
N ARG A 117 -7.67 -18.38 7.00
CA ARG A 117 -6.54 -19.25 7.38
C ARG A 117 -6.25 -20.38 6.37
N ARG A 118 -7.26 -20.85 5.64
CA ARG A 118 -7.10 -21.96 4.66
C ARG A 118 -6.76 -21.49 3.24
N TYR A 119 -7.07 -20.23 2.91
CA TYR A 119 -6.90 -19.66 1.57
C TYR A 119 -5.79 -18.62 1.46
N SER A 120 -4.95 -18.45 2.50
CA SER A 120 -3.84 -17.51 2.50
C SER A 120 -2.68 -17.92 1.56
N GLY A 121 -2.94 -17.96 0.26
CA GLY A 121 -1.93 -17.79 -0.78
C GLY A 121 -1.24 -16.42 -0.70
N LYS A 122 -1.82 -15.47 0.07
CA LYS A 122 -1.22 -14.17 0.42
C LYS A 122 0.12 -14.33 1.18
N THR A 123 0.30 -15.42 1.94
CA THR A 123 1.45 -15.67 2.84
C THR A 123 2.79 -15.88 2.12
N ARG A 124 2.82 -16.44 0.90
CA ARG A 124 4.09 -16.86 0.26
C ARG A 124 4.86 -15.73 -0.45
N GLN A 125 4.27 -14.55 -0.64
CA GLN A 125 4.81 -13.49 -1.51
C GLN A 125 5.14 -12.17 -0.78
N GLN A 126 5.27 -12.20 0.55
CA GLN A 126 5.64 -11.01 1.35
C GLN A 126 7.11 -11.05 1.83
N GLY A 127 7.89 -12.07 1.41
CA GLY A 127 9.16 -12.43 2.06
C GLY A 127 10.42 -11.67 1.63
N GLU A 128 10.38 -10.81 0.61
CA GLU A 128 11.57 -10.13 0.09
C GLU A 128 11.27 -8.65 -0.17
N ILE A 129 11.48 -7.80 0.84
CA ILE A 129 11.47 -6.35 0.62
C ILE A 129 12.89 -5.81 0.74
N HIS A 130 13.34 -5.11 -0.30
CA HIS A 130 14.66 -4.50 -0.35
C HIS A 130 14.73 -3.24 0.50
N THR A 131 15.83 -3.08 1.24
CA THR A 131 16.09 -1.92 2.11
C THR A 131 16.70 -0.73 1.36
N ASP A 132 17.14 -0.94 0.12
CA ASP A 132 17.77 0.08 -0.72
C ASP A 132 16.88 0.44 -1.91
N ALA A 133 16.82 1.72 -2.29
CA ALA A 133 16.07 2.18 -3.46
C ALA A 133 16.71 1.61 -4.74
N GLN A 134 15.92 1.02 -5.63
CA GLN A 134 16.40 0.51 -6.93
C GLN A 134 15.94 1.36 -8.13
N ASN A 135 15.29 2.50 -7.87
CA ASN A 135 14.84 3.43 -8.91
C ASN A 135 16.00 4.04 -9.71
N THR A 136 16.35 3.38 -10.80
CA THR A 136 17.42 3.76 -11.73
C THR A 136 17.05 4.92 -12.66
N GLU A 137 15.75 5.22 -12.79
CA GLU A 137 15.24 6.37 -13.56
C GLU A 137 15.05 7.65 -12.72
N ALA A 138 15.28 7.56 -11.41
CA ALA A 138 15.34 8.73 -10.56
C ALA A 138 16.60 9.54 -10.87
N LEU A 139 16.56 10.86 -10.64
CA LEU A 139 17.76 11.69 -10.70
C LEU A 139 18.85 11.07 -9.83
N SER A 140 20.04 10.88 -10.41
CA SER A 140 21.19 10.45 -9.61
C SER A 140 21.41 11.46 -8.49
N PRO A 141 21.66 11.02 -7.24
CA PRO A 141 21.95 11.94 -6.15
C PRO A 141 23.11 12.83 -6.59
N GLN A 142 22.89 14.14 -6.63
CA GLN A 142 23.98 15.08 -6.83
C GLN A 142 25.00 14.82 -5.72
N ALA A 143 26.24 14.62 -6.12
CA ALA A 143 27.36 14.41 -5.22
C ALA A 143 27.42 15.54 -4.18
N THR A 144 27.57 15.13 -2.93
CA THR A 144 28.10 15.91 -1.79
C THR A 144 27.46 17.27 -1.55
N LEU A 145 26.51 17.32 -0.60
CA LEU A 145 26.48 18.46 0.32
C LEU A 145 27.84 18.44 1.03
N ASP A 146 28.71 19.40 0.70
CA ASP A 146 29.95 19.64 1.40
C ASP A 146 29.65 19.79 2.90
N ALA A 147 29.93 18.72 3.65
CA ALA A 147 30.07 18.78 5.10
C ALA A 147 31.40 19.49 5.39
N SER A 148 31.43 20.81 5.20
CA SER A 148 32.47 21.64 5.77
C SER A 148 32.25 21.71 7.28
N SER A 149 32.93 20.80 7.98
CA SER A 149 33.59 20.96 9.28
C SER A 149 32.95 21.88 10.33
N ARG A 150 32.61 21.26 11.48
CA ARG A 150 32.80 21.72 12.87
C ARG A 150 32.42 23.18 13.21
N ASP A 151 31.50 23.34 14.16
CA ASP A 151 31.96 23.67 15.51
C ASP A 151 30.93 23.29 16.58
N GLU A 152 31.47 22.85 17.72
CA GLU A 152 30.78 22.57 18.97
C GLU A 152 30.17 23.85 19.55
N LEU A 153 28.97 23.73 20.13
CA LEU A 153 28.55 24.24 21.45
C LEU A 153 27.11 23.82 21.76
#